data_AF-A0A848II85-F1
#
_entry.id   AF-A0A848II85-F1
#
_cell.length_a   1.000
_cell.length_b   1.000
_cell.length_c   1.000
_cell.angle_alpha   90.00
_cell.angle_beta   90.00
_cell.angle_gamma   90.00
#
_symmetry.space_group_name_H-M   'P 1'
#
loop_
_entity.id
_entity.type
_entity.pdbx_description
1 polymer ?
#
loop_
_entity_poly.entity_id
_entity_poly.type
_entity_poly.pdbx_seq_one_letter_code
_entity_poly.pdbx_strand_id
1 'polypeptide(L)'
;MSNSAAEALVEPAQKALLLKRARELALTGGEAVLSALERLAGLSLDEALQFASRESGMPVQRLTQMEAMTPDFSVFSYAECLKQNCVVLNNAADGGRDDGSSEPSRIFVCDDPWNESLISLASYRLVGYFDVACAHPLELKVLLARYGSDQEALTQLIQLDRSDTGALDAEEISLASIASDESQVVRLVNSTLYDAHRNRVSDIHFENSLRGLTIKYRIDGVISTARALPDPSLAEQVISRLKVMAELDIGEKRIPQDGRFSVSIQAREVDFRVSIMPGLFGEDAVLRILDRQSLTTDMAQLNLDMLGIDATTRQVMRRLANQPYGMLLVTGPTGSGKTTTLYATLSEIKRGDDKIITIEDPVEYQLEDILQIPVNEKKGLTFARGLRSILRHDPDRILVGEIRDRETAEIAIQAALTGHLVYTTVHANNVFDVLSRFRHMQIDPYSFVTALNGVVAQRLVRLVCTQCAAPFIPDDALLQDSRITREQLANGRLMKGSGCGHCRGSGYRSRRALAEVLTLDDDLREAILQQMPASQLKEMARQRGMRFMREQAVDAVRLGQTTLEEINRVTFTG
;
A
#
# COMPACT_ATOMS: atom_id res chain seq x y z
N MET A 1 43.19 45.80 -19.92
CA MET A 1 42.71 45.62 -21.31
C MET A 1 42.30 44.18 -21.48
N SER A 2 41.00 43.90 -21.45
CA SER A 2 40.37 42.75 -22.10
C SER A 2 38.87 43.02 -22.16
N ASN A 3 38.44 43.86 -23.11
CA ASN A 3 37.06 43.88 -23.55
C ASN A 3 36.76 42.46 -24.06
N SER A 4 35.87 41.74 -23.38
CA SER A 4 35.40 40.43 -23.86
C SER A 4 34.73 40.61 -25.22
N ALA A 5 34.89 39.64 -26.13
CA ALA A 5 34.27 39.66 -27.45
C ALA A 5 32.74 39.83 -27.40
N ALA A 6 32.11 39.55 -26.25
CA ALA A 6 30.71 39.83 -25.96
C ALA A 6 30.29 41.32 -25.96
N GLU A 7 31.21 42.29 -25.78
CA GLU A 7 30.85 43.72 -25.84
C GLU A 7 30.75 44.26 -27.28
N ALA A 8 31.39 43.59 -28.23
CA ALA A 8 31.48 44.04 -29.62
C ALA A 8 30.38 43.49 -30.53
N LEU A 9 29.50 42.64 -30.01
CA LEU A 9 28.49 41.99 -30.80
C LEU A 9 27.11 42.42 -30.30
N VAL A 10 26.41 43.11 -31.21
CA VAL A 10 24.94 43.10 -31.37
C VAL A 10 24.21 44.33 -30.80
N GLU A 11 23.61 45.16 -31.68
CA GLU A 11 22.67 46.23 -31.29
C GLU A 11 21.48 45.64 -30.49
N PRO A 12 20.79 46.41 -29.61
CA PRO A 12 19.68 45.89 -28.80
C PRO A 12 18.62 45.09 -29.58
N ALA A 13 18.32 45.53 -30.81
CA ALA A 13 17.38 44.83 -31.70
C ALA A 13 17.88 43.46 -32.17
N GLN A 14 19.17 43.33 -32.41
CA GLN A 14 19.78 42.08 -32.84
C GLN A 14 19.98 41.11 -31.64
N LYS A 15 20.11 41.59 -30.40
CA LYS A 15 20.19 40.76 -29.17
C LYS A 15 18.87 40.07 -28.88
N ALA A 16 17.77 40.82 -28.99
CA ALA A 16 16.42 40.29 -28.86
C ALA A 16 16.13 39.21 -29.93
N LEU A 17 16.62 39.41 -31.16
CA LEU A 17 16.49 38.44 -32.24
C LEU A 17 17.30 37.16 -31.98
N LEU A 18 18.53 37.29 -31.47
CA LEU A 18 19.39 36.16 -31.10
C LEU A 18 18.74 35.31 -29.98
N LEU A 19 18.26 35.95 -28.91
CA LEU A 19 17.58 35.27 -27.81
C LEU A 19 16.29 34.58 -28.27
N LYS A 20 15.48 35.25 -29.10
CA LYS A 20 14.27 34.66 -29.68
C LYS A 20 14.59 33.38 -30.46
N ARG A 21 15.62 33.43 -31.32
CA ARG A 21 16.03 32.29 -32.13
C ARG A 21 16.61 31.14 -31.30
N ALA A 22 17.37 31.45 -30.25
CA ALA A 22 17.88 30.43 -29.32
C ALA A 22 16.74 29.71 -28.58
N ARG A 23 15.71 30.45 -28.12
CA ARG A 23 14.53 29.88 -27.47
C ARG A 23 13.68 29.04 -28.42
N GLU A 24 13.51 29.46 -29.68
CA GLU A 24 12.83 28.66 -30.71
C GLU A 24 13.56 27.33 -30.98
N LEU A 25 14.89 27.35 -31.03
CA LEU A 25 15.72 26.14 -31.21
C LEU A 25 15.65 25.22 -30.00
N ALA A 26 15.63 25.77 -28.78
CA ALA A 26 15.45 24.97 -27.57
C ALA A 26 14.09 24.26 -27.56
N LEU A 27 13.02 24.96 -27.94
CA LEU A 27 11.67 24.41 -28.02
C LEU A 27 11.50 23.30 -29.06
N THR A 28 12.21 23.40 -30.19
CA THR A 28 12.06 22.50 -31.35
C THR A 28 13.11 21.39 -31.41
N GLY A 29 14.29 21.60 -30.84
CA GLY A 29 15.44 20.70 -30.93
C GLY A 29 15.83 20.02 -29.62
N GLY A 30 15.21 20.35 -28.49
CA GLY A 30 15.53 19.76 -27.18
C GLY A 30 16.92 20.15 -26.63
N GLU A 31 17.59 21.12 -27.25
CA GLU A 31 18.86 21.71 -26.80
C GLU A 31 18.59 22.77 -25.71
N ALA A 32 19.49 22.95 -24.74
CA ALA A 32 19.34 24.01 -23.74
C ALA A 32 19.54 25.41 -24.37
N VAL A 33 18.81 26.42 -23.88
CA VAL A 33 18.87 27.79 -24.43
C VAL A 33 20.28 28.35 -24.41
N LEU A 34 21.05 28.08 -23.35
CA LEU A 34 22.45 28.49 -23.24
C LEU A 34 23.35 27.84 -24.31
N SER A 35 23.20 26.54 -24.56
CA SER A 35 23.94 25.84 -25.62
C SER A 35 23.56 26.35 -27.02
N ALA A 36 22.29 26.68 -27.23
CA ALA A 36 21.85 27.31 -28.47
C ALA A 36 22.45 28.72 -28.66
N LEU A 37 22.64 29.49 -27.58
CA LEU A 37 23.30 30.80 -27.61
C LEU A 37 24.79 30.69 -27.94
N GLU A 38 25.50 29.74 -27.32
CA GLU A 38 26.91 29.43 -27.65
C GLU A 38 27.06 29.14 -29.15
N ARG A 39 26.20 28.27 -29.67
CA ARG A 39 26.25 27.84 -31.07
C ARG A 39 25.88 28.95 -32.06
N LEU A 40 24.84 29.72 -31.78
CA LEU A 40 24.34 30.76 -32.70
C LEU A 40 25.24 31.99 -32.76
N ALA A 41 25.87 32.35 -31.64
CA ALA A 41 26.67 33.57 -31.53
C ALA A 41 28.18 33.30 -31.39
N GLY A 42 28.61 32.03 -31.40
CA GLY A 42 30.01 31.65 -31.22
C GLY A 42 30.57 32.05 -29.86
N LEU A 43 29.70 32.13 -28.84
CA LEU A 43 30.08 32.54 -27.49
C LEU A 43 30.78 31.37 -26.78
N SER A 44 31.77 31.68 -25.96
CA SER A 44 32.25 30.74 -24.96
C SER A 44 31.20 30.52 -23.86
N LEU A 45 31.33 29.44 -23.11
CA LEU A 45 30.46 29.09 -21.98
C LEU A 45 30.30 30.25 -20.99
N ASP A 46 31.41 30.89 -20.62
CA ASP A 46 31.40 32.01 -19.67
C ASP A 46 30.72 33.26 -20.26
N GLU A 47 30.89 33.50 -21.57
CA GLU A 47 30.22 34.60 -22.26
C GLU A 47 28.70 34.36 -22.39
N ALA A 48 28.27 33.13 -22.64
CA ALA A 48 26.86 32.75 -22.71
C ALA A 48 26.15 32.89 -21.35
N LEU A 49 26.80 32.45 -20.26
CA LEU A 49 26.29 32.63 -18.90
C LEU A 49 26.21 34.11 -18.49
N GLN A 50 27.26 34.89 -18.78
CA GLN A 50 27.26 36.32 -18.49
C GLN A 50 26.19 37.06 -19.28
N PHE A 51 25.98 36.68 -20.55
CA PHE A 51 24.90 37.20 -21.38
C PHE A 51 23.53 36.86 -20.75
N ALA A 52 23.29 35.61 -20.39
CA ALA A 52 22.02 35.19 -19.79
C ALA A 52 21.74 35.86 -18.45
N SER A 53 22.75 36.03 -17.61
CA SER A 53 22.61 36.74 -16.33
C SER A 53 22.27 38.22 -16.50
N ARG A 54 22.94 38.91 -17.43
CA ARG A 54 22.66 40.33 -17.71
C ARG A 54 21.25 40.56 -18.26
N GLU A 55 20.79 39.69 -19.16
CA GLU A 55 19.50 39.86 -19.85
C GLU A 55 18.31 39.34 -19.02
N SER A 56 18.50 38.34 -18.14
CA SER A 56 17.45 37.84 -17.25
C SER A 56 17.43 38.51 -15.88
N GLY A 57 18.53 39.14 -15.47
CA GLY A 57 18.72 39.63 -14.09
C GLY A 57 18.98 38.53 -13.06
N MET A 58 19.05 37.26 -13.48
CA MET A 58 19.30 36.12 -12.60
C MET A 58 20.81 35.97 -12.33
N PRO A 59 21.26 35.88 -11.07
CA PRO A 59 22.66 35.67 -10.73
C PRO A 59 23.18 34.30 -11.23
N VAL A 60 24.47 34.23 -11.57
CA VAL A 60 25.11 32.98 -12.01
C VAL A 60 25.64 32.20 -10.82
N GLN A 61 25.36 30.90 -10.78
CA GLN A 61 25.94 29.94 -9.84
C GLN A 61 26.93 29.03 -10.55
N ARG A 62 28.19 29.00 -10.07
CA ARG A 62 29.24 28.12 -10.61
C ARG A 62 29.32 26.81 -9.85
N LEU A 63 29.82 25.77 -10.50
CA LEU A 63 29.97 24.43 -9.94
C LEU A 63 30.64 24.43 -8.56
N THR A 64 31.76 25.13 -8.39
CA THR A 64 32.48 25.20 -7.11
C THR A 64 31.65 25.80 -5.98
N GLN A 65 30.75 26.74 -6.30
CA GLN A 65 29.83 27.33 -5.32
C GLN A 65 28.65 26.39 -5.05
N MET A 66 28.16 25.68 -6.07
CA MET A 66 27.11 24.67 -5.90
C MET A 66 27.57 23.47 -5.05
N GLU A 67 28.81 23.03 -5.23
CA GLU A 67 29.42 21.92 -4.48
C GLU A 67 29.60 22.23 -2.99
N ALA A 68 29.66 23.51 -2.61
CA ALA A 68 29.73 23.94 -1.22
C ALA A 68 28.36 23.89 -0.50
N MET A 69 27.29 23.59 -1.22
CA MET A 69 25.92 23.50 -0.70
C MET A 69 25.38 22.07 -0.81
N THR A 70 24.36 21.76 -0.01
CA THR A 70 23.74 20.42 -0.01
C THR A 70 22.47 20.40 -0.86
N PRO A 71 22.37 19.51 -1.88
CA PRO A 71 21.14 19.37 -2.65
C PRO A 71 19.95 18.87 -1.83
N ASP A 72 18.78 19.45 -2.09
CA ASP A 72 17.50 19.06 -1.48
C ASP A 72 16.59 18.39 -2.51
N PHE A 73 16.70 17.06 -2.58
CA PHE A 73 15.89 16.25 -3.50
C PHE A 73 14.45 16.01 -3.01
N SER A 74 14.05 16.59 -1.88
CA SER A 74 12.67 16.48 -1.39
C SER A 74 11.71 17.43 -2.11
N VAL A 75 12.23 18.52 -2.70
CA VAL A 75 11.47 19.54 -3.44
C VAL A 75 11.37 19.19 -4.93
N PHE A 76 12.52 18.87 -5.53
CA PHE A 76 12.62 18.30 -6.87
C PHE A 76 13.38 16.99 -6.73
N SER A 77 12.75 15.88 -7.12
CA SER A 77 13.43 14.58 -7.11
C SER A 77 14.66 14.60 -8.01
N TYR A 78 15.65 13.75 -7.74
CA TYR A 78 16.87 13.63 -8.55
C TYR A 78 16.56 13.47 -10.06
N ALA A 79 15.54 12.69 -10.41
CA ALA A 79 15.10 12.50 -11.79
C ALA A 79 14.46 13.77 -12.40
N GLU A 80 13.71 14.54 -11.62
CA GLU A 80 13.20 15.85 -12.07
C GLU A 80 14.34 16.84 -12.28
N CYS A 81 15.32 16.86 -11.37
CA CYS A 81 16.53 17.69 -11.47
C CYS A 81 17.33 17.39 -12.74
N LEU A 82 17.51 16.11 -13.09
CA LEU A 82 18.17 15.70 -14.33
C LEU A 82 17.36 16.06 -15.58
N LYS A 83 16.04 15.88 -15.55
CA LYS A 83 15.17 16.11 -16.71
C LYS A 83 15.00 17.61 -17.00
N GLN A 84 14.85 18.41 -15.96
CA GLN A 84 14.58 19.85 -16.04
C GLN A 84 15.85 20.70 -15.91
N ASN A 85 17.03 20.07 -15.80
CA ASN A 85 18.32 20.72 -15.53
C ASN A 85 18.18 21.77 -14.42
N CYS A 86 17.73 21.34 -13.25
CA CYS A 86 17.59 22.21 -12.08
C CYS A 86 17.98 21.49 -10.80
N VAL A 87 18.20 22.24 -9.72
CA VAL A 87 18.46 21.69 -8.39
C VAL A 87 18.09 22.74 -7.33
N VAL A 88 17.60 22.28 -6.18
CA VAL A 88 17.48 23.12 -4.98
C VAL A 88 18.69 22.84 -4.10
N LEU A 89 19.39 23.89 -3.68
CA LEU A 89 20.56 23.78 -2.81
C LEU A 89 20.27 24.52 -1.50
N ASN A 90 20.63 23.88 -0.37
CA ASN A 90 20.58 24.48 0.95
C ASN A 90 21.98 24.96 1.32
N ASN A 91 22.13 26.25 1.69
CA ASN A 91 23.38 26.77 2.20
C ASN A 91 23.55 26.37 3.66
N ALA A 92 24.62 25.63 3.98
CA ALA A 92 24.94 25.27 5.36
C ALA A 92 25.66 26.40 6.12
N ALA A 93 26.12 27.44 5.41
CA ALA A 93 27.02 28.45 5.97
C ALA A 93 26.34 29.70 6.56
N ASP A 94 25.06 29.96 6.28
CA ASP A 94 24.36 31.13 6.84
C ASP A 94 23.51 30.73 8.04
N GLY A 95 24.09 30.91 9.23
CA GLY A 95 23.33 31.02 10.46
C GLY A 95 22.58 32.34 10.48
N GLY A 96 21.28 32.29 10.15
CA GLY A 96 20.32 33.37 10.39
C GLY A 96 20.40 34.54 9.42
N ARG A 97 19.33 34.79 8.67
CA ARG A 97 19.08 36.12 8.09
C ARG A 97 18.82 37.10 9.25
N ASP A 98 19.21 38.37 9.10
CA ASP A 98 19.01 39.46 10.07
C ASP A 98 17.51 39.76 10.39
N ASP A 99 16.58 38.97 9.86
CA ASP A 99 15.13 39.04 10.10
C ASP A 99 14.63 38.15 11.25
N GLY A 100 15.52 37.38 11.90
CA GLY A 100 15.18 36.51 13.02
C GLY A 100 14.52 35.18 12.62
N SER A 101 14.53 34.81 11.34
CA SER A 101 14.12 33.48 10.87
C SER A 101 15.30 32.49 10.92
N SER A 102 15.09 31.34 11.55
CA SER A 102 16.09 30.26 11.66
C SER A 102 16.07 29.29 10.48
N GLU A 103 15.57 29.71 9.31
CA GLU A 103 15.46 28.84 8.14
C GLU A 103 16.74 28.92 7.28
N PRO A 104 17.28 27.78 6.80
CA PRO A 104 18.46 27.77 5.95
C PRO A 104 18.17 28.51 4.64
N SER A 105 19.10 29.35 4.17
CA SER A 105 18.94 30.04 2.89
C SER A 105 18.93 29.02 1.75
N ARG A 106 17.81 28.92 1.05
CA ARG A 106 17.61 28.02 -0.09
C ARG A 106 17.81 28.76 -1.40
N ILE A 107 18.49 28.13 -2.34
CA ILE A 107 18.64 28.64 -3.71
C ILE A 107 18.12 27.61 -4.71
N PHE A 108 17.25 28.06 -5.62
CA PHE A 108 16.82 27.29 -6.78
C PHE A 108 17.72 27.63 -7.96
N VAL A 109 18.40 26.62 -8.51
CA VAL A 109 19.32 26.79 -9.63
C VAL A 109 18.76 26.06 -10.86
N CYS A 110 18.67 26.73 -12.01
CA CYS A 110 18.24 26.13 -13.28
C CYS A 110 19.15 26.53 -14.46
N ASP A 111 19.04 25.83 -15.59
CA ASP A 111 19.85 26.12 -16.78
C ASP A 111 19.22 27.16 -17.72
N ASP A 112 17.88 27.31 -17.70
CA ASP A 112 17.14 28.29 -18.50
C ASP A 112 16.47 29.35 -17.60
N PRO A 113 17.02 30.57 -17.51
CA PRO A 113 16.44 31.63 -16.68
C PRO A 113 15.13 32.20 -17.25
N TRP A 114 14.74 31.85 -18.47
CA TRP A 114 13.48 32.26 -19.09
C TRP A 114 12.42 31.15 -19.09
N ASN A 115 12.67 30.04 -18.39
CA ASN A 115 11.69 28.98 -18.18
C ASN A 115 10.71 29.35 -17.05
N GLU A 116 9.77 30.24 -17.37
CA GLU A 116 8.77 30.75 -16.42
C GLU A 116 7.94 29.63 -15.77
N SER A 117 7.66 28.55 -16.51
CA SER A 117 6.93 27.38 -15.99
C SER A 117 7.72 26.67 -14.90
N LEU A 118 9.02 26.47 -15.10
CA LEU A 118 9.90 25.80 -14.13
C LEU A 118 10.13 26.67 -12.88
N ILE A 119 10.34 27.97 -13.07
CA ILE A 119 10.48 28.94 -11.97
C ILE A 119 9.18 29.04 -11.16
N SER A 120 8.03 29.08 -11.83
CA SER A 120 6.71 29.06 -11.18
C SER A 120 6.47 27.76 -10.41
N LEU A 121 6.87 26.61 -10.97
CA LEU A 121 6.80 25.33 -10.29
C LEU A 121 7.67 25.30 -9.03
N ALA A 122 8.88 25.87 -9.09
CA ALA A 122 9.76 26.00 -7.93
C ALA A 122 9.09 26.85 -6.83
N SER A 123 8.45 27.97 -7.19
CA SER A 123 7.73 28.83 -6.25
C SER A 123 6.51 28.16 -5.58
N TYR A 124 5.87 27.21 -6.25
CA TYR A 124 4.75 26.45 -5.68
C TYR A 124 5.24 25.36 -4.71
N ARG A 125 6.41 24.78 -4.97
CA ARG A 125 6.98 23.67 -4.18
C ARG A 125 7.83 24.15 -3.01
N LEU A 126 8.52 25.28 -3.15
CA LEU A 126 9.32 25.89 -2.10
C LEU A 126 8.45 26.82 -1.26
N VAL A 127 8.24 26.45 0.00
CA VAL A 127 7.60 27.32 0.99
C VAL A 127 8.66 28.24 1.59
N GLY A 128 8.41 29.55 1.59
CA GLY A 128 9.30 30.57 2.16
C GLY A 128 10.09 31.36 1.12
N TYR A 129 11.00 32.22 1.58
CA TYR A 129 11.89 32.98 0.70
C TYR A 129 13.03 32.08 0.19
N PHE A 130 13.27 32.11 -1.11
CA PHE A 130 14.40 31.44 -1.75
C PHE A 130 15.00 32.35 -2.82
N ASP A 131 16.30 32.21 -3.03
CA ASP A 131 17.00 32.90 -4.11
C ASP A 131 16.92 32.07 -5.39
N VAL A 132 17.00 32.72 -6.55
CA VAL A 132 17.01 32.04 -7.85
C VAL A 132 18.29 32.37 -8.58
N ALA A 133 18.96 31.36 -9.12
CA ALA A 133 20.18 31.52 -9.91
C ALA A 133 20.17 30.65 -11.16
N CYS A 134 20.99 31.01 -12.13
CA CYS A 134 21.22 30.22 -13.33
C CYS A 134 22.61 29.58 -13.31
N ALA A 135 22.72 28.36 -13.82
CA ALA A 135 24.00 27.68 -13.96
C ALA A 135 24.10 27.04 -15.35
N HIS A 136 25.33 26.69 -15.75
CA HIS A 136 25.49 26.03 -17.03
C HIS A 136 24.92 24.61 -17.00
N PRO A 137 24.21 24.14 -18.06
CA PRO A 137 23.65 22.80 -18.11
C PRO A 137 24.70 21.70 -17.85
N LEU A 138 25.94 21.87 -18.35
CA LEU A 138 27.02 20.92 -18.10
C LEU A 138 27.46 20.90 -16.63
N GLU A 139 27.53 22.07 -15.98
CA GLU A 139 27.90 22.16 -14.56
C GLU A 139 26.83 21.54 -13.67
N LEU A 140 25.55 21.78 -13.97
CA LEU A 140 24.43 21.13 -13.28
C LEU A 140 24.45 19.61 -13.45
N LYS A 141 24.72 19.12 -14.67
CA LYS A 141 24.83 17.67 -14.94
C LYS A 141 26.01 17.03 -14.20
N VAL A 142 27.16 17.71 -14.14
CA VAL A 142 28.33 17.24 -13.38
C VAL A 142 28.02 17.16 -11.89
N LEU A 143 27.37 18.19 -11.33
CA LEU A 143 26.94 18.19 -9.94
C LEU A 143 26.00 17.01 -9.66
N LEU A 144 24.94 16.87 -10.47
CA LEU A 144 23.95 15.81 -10.29
C LEU A 144 24.56 14.41 -10.43
N ALA A 145 25.42 14.18 -11.42
CA ALA A 145 26.05 12.87 -11.64
C ALA A 145 26.81 12.34 -10.41
N ARG A 146 27.40 13.22 -9.60
CA ARG A 146 28.10 12.84 -8.36
C ARG A 146 27.17 12.31 -7.27
N TYR A 147 25.91 12.73 -7.28
CA TYR A 147 24.89 12.21 -6.38
C TYR A 147 24.16 10.98 -6.95
N GLY A 148 24.34 10.69 -8.24
CA GLY A 148 23.88 9.46 -8.88
C GLY A 148 24.69 8.21 -8.48
N SER A 149 26.02 8.35 -8.35
CA SER A 149 26.93 7.24 -8.01
C SER A 149 26.66 6.63 -6.62
N ASP A 150 26.21 7.43 -5.65
CA ASP A 150 25.88 6.95 -4.30
C ASP A 150 24.56 6.16 -4.26
N GLN A 151 23.63 6.41 -5.20
CA GLN A 151 22.41 5.62 -5.34
C GLN A 151 22.62 4.33 -6.16
N GLU A 152 23.53 4.36 -7.13
CA GLU A 152 23.88 3.19 -7.94
C GLU A 152 24.71 2.16 -7.16
N ALA A 153 25.59 2.59 -6.25
CA ALA A 153 26.36 1.68 -5.38
C ALA A 153 25.45 0.89 -4.41
N LEU A 154 24.37 1.52 -3.92
CA LEU A 154 23.34 0.84 -3.13
C LEU A 154 22.56 -0.19 -3.96
N THR A 155 22.36 0.11 -5.24
CA THR A 155 21.65 -0.75 -6.21
C THR A 155 22.49 -1.98 -6.59
N GLN A 156 23.81 -1.83 -6.74
CA GLN A 156 24.72 -2.94 -7.06
C GLN A 156 24.92 -3.92 -5.89
N LEU A 157 24.89 -3.44 -4.65
CA LEU A 157 24.89 -4.30 -3.46
C LEU A 157 23.62 -5.16 -3.36
N ILE A 158 22.48 -4.68 -3.87
CA ILE A 158 21.21 -5.42 -3.93
C ILE A 158 21.21 -6.45 -5.08
N GLN A 159 21.97 -6.21 -6.16
CA GLN A 159 22.05 -7.14 -7.30
C GLN A 159 22.89 -8.38 -7.02
N LEU A 160 23.94 -8.28 -6.19
CA LEU A 160 24.82 -9.41 -5.87
C LEU A 160 24.13 -10.50 -5.03
N ASP A 161 23.02 -10.19 -4.36
CA ASP A 161 22.27 -11.14 -3.52
C ASP A 161 21.13 -11.86 -4.27
N ARG A 162 20.87 -11.48 -5.54
CA ARG A 162 19.70 -11.96 -6.32
C ARG A 162 20.01 -12.94 -7.44
N SER A 163 21.26 -13.37 -7.62
CA SER A 163 21.65 -14.23 -8.75
C SER A 163 21.24 -15.71 -8.64
N ASP A 164 20.36 -16.10 -7.71
CA ASP A 164 20.00 -17.53 -7.50
C ASP A 164 18.50 -17.87 -7.57
N THR A 165 17.64 -16.96 -8.07
CA THR A 165 16.23 -17.32 -8.38
C THR A 165 15.82 -16.79 -9.74
N GLY A 166 15.63 -17.69 -10.70
CA GLY A 166 15.24 -17.41 -12.08
C GLY A 166 13.83 -16.81 -12.21
N ALA A 167 13.72 -15.49 -12.01
CA ALA A 167 12.56 -14.70 -12.39
C ALA A 167 12.77 -14.14 -13.81
N LEU A 168 11.75 -14.32 -14.65
CA LEU A 168 11.64 -13.74 -16.00
C LEU A 168 11.59 -12.20 -15.93
N ASP A 169 12.05 -11.53 -17.00
CA ASP A 169 12.06 -10.07 -17.20
C ASP A 169 10.76 -9.37 -16.70
N ALA A 170 10.77 -8.85 -15.48
CA ALA A 170 9.66 -8.04 -14.95
C ALA A 170 9.72 -6.61 -15.52
N GLU A 171 8.60 -6.10 -16.05
CA GLU A 171 8.52 -4.74 -16.62
C GLU A 171 8.77 -3.69 -15.52
N GLU A 172 9.76 -2.80 -15.73
CA GLU A 172 10.09 -1.74 -14.78
C GLU A 172 9.18 -0.50 -14.95
N ILE A 173 8.33 -0.27 -13.96
CA ILE A 173 7.44 0.88 -13.87
C ILE A 173 8.06 1.92 -12.93
N SER A 174 8.59 2.98 -13.52
CA SER A 174 9.10 4.16 -12.83
C SER A 174 8.38 5.41 -13.33
N LEU A 175 8.43 6.50 -12.55
CA LEU A 175 7.89 7.79 -13.01
C LEU A 175 8.58 8.28 -14.29
N ALA A 176 9.84 7.89 -14.51
CA ALA A 176 10.59 8.17 -15.72
C ALA A 176 10.02 7.37 -16.91
N SER A 177 9.84 6.05 -16.77
CA SER A 177 9.29 5.20 -17.86
C SER A 177 7.85 5.57 -18.21
N ILE A 178 7.02 5.92 -17.21
CA ILE A 178 5.65 6.42 -17.43
C ILE A 178 5.66 7.75 -18.21
N ALA A 179 6.59 8.66 -17.90
CA ALA A 179 6.61 9.98 -18.54
C ALA A 179 7.19 9.96 -19.96
N SER A 180 8.01 8.96 -20.29
CA SER A 180 8.64 8.80 -21.61
C SER A 180 7.85 7.92 -22.57
N ASP A 181 6.86 7.15 -22.11
CA ASP A 181 6.10 6.24 -22.97
C ASP A 181 5.20 7.01 -23.94
N GLU A 182 5.27 6.70 -25.24
CA GLU A 182 4.49 7.38 -26.29
C GLU A 182 3.00 7.01 -26.24
N SER A 183 2.65 5.82 -25.75
CA SER A 183 1.28 5.31 -25.70
C SER A 183 0.51 5.87 -24.49
N GLN A 184 -0.55 6.63 -24.76
CA GLN A 184 -1.45 7.16 -23.73
C GLN A 184 -2.05 6.05 -22.85
N VAL A 185 -2.31 4.88 -23.43
CA VAL A 185 -2.86 3.72 -22.72
C VAL A 185 -1.85 3.14 -21.75
N VAL A 186 -0.59 2.96 -22.19
CA VAL A 186 0.48 2.42 -21.34
C VAL A 186 0.77 3.39 -20.20
N ARG A 187 0.86 4.70 -20.48
CA ARG A 187 0.99 5.73 -19.44
C ARG A 187 -0.15 5.66 -18.42
N LEU A 188 -1.40 5.50 -18.86
CA LEU A 188 -2.54 5.43 -17.97
C LEU A 188 -2.51 4.18 -17.09
N VAL A 189 -2.22 3.01 -17.66
CA VAL A 189 -2.12 1.76 -16.89
C VAL A 189 -0.95 1.84 -15.91
N ASN A 190 0.25 2.18 -16.38
CA ASN A 190 1.46 2.21 -15.54
C ASN A 190 1.37 3.26 -14.43
N SER A 191 0.81 4.45 -14.71
CA SER A 191 0.52 5.45 -13.65
C SER A 191 -0.52 4.97 -12.65
N THR A 192 -1.56 4.25 -13.10
CA THR A 192 -2.57 3.67 -12.20
C THR A 192 -1.95 2.61 -11.28
N LEU A 193 -1.09 1.73 -11.81
CA LEU A 193 -0.37 0.72 -11.02
C LEU A 193 0.59 1.36 -10.01
N TYR A 194 1.38 2.35 -10.47
CA TYR A 194 2.30 3.11 -9.63
C TYR A 194 1.57 3.83 -8.48
N ASP A 195 0.51 4.57 -8.82
CA ASP A 195 -0.31 5.27 -7.84
C ASP A 195 -0.94 4.28 -6.86
N ALA A 196 -1.45 3.15 -7.33
CA ALA A 196 -2.06 2.14 -6.48
C ALA A 196 -1.07 1.52 -5.48
N HIS A 197 0.17 1.21 -5.93
CA HIS A 197 1.24 0.73 -5.06
C HIS A 197 1.61 1.78 -4.00
N ARG A 198 1.92 3.02 -4.41
CA ARG A 198 2.21 4.14 -3.49
C ARG A 198 1.07 4.39 -2.50
N ASN A 199 -0.16 4.15 -2.94
CA ASN A 199 -1.36 4.38 -2.16
C ASN A 199 -1.75 3.22 -1.24
N ARG A 200 -1.02 2.10 -1.24
CA ARG A 200 -1.33 0.85 -0.51
C ARG A 200 -2.74 0.35 -0.80
N VAL A 201 -3.14 0.41 -2.06
CA VAL A 201 -4.42 -0.10 -2.56
C VAL A 201 -4.41 -1.63 -2.54
N SER A 202 -5.50 -2.27 -2.11
CA SER A 202 -5.61 -3.74 -2.15
C SER A 202 -6.11 -4.25 -3.50
N ASP A 203 -7.05 -3.53 -4.11
CA ASP A 203 -7.66 -3.90 -5.39
C ASP A 203 -7.89 -2.64 -6.24
N ILE A 204 -7.56 -2.71 -7.52
CA ILE A 204 -7.85 -1.70 -8.54
C ILE A 204 -9.00 -2.23 -9.39
N HIS A 205 -10.05 -1.45 -9.52
CA HIS A 205 -11.23 -1.77 -10.32
C HIS A 205 -11.27 -0.87 -11.55
N PHE A 206 -11.33 -1.48 -12.73
CA PHE A 206 -11.54 -0.83 -14.02
C PHE A 206 -12.96 -1.20 -14.48
N GLU A 207 -13.89 -0.28 -14.31
CA GLU A 207 -15.31 -0.49 -14.63
C GLU A 207 -15.70 0.27 -15.90
N ASN A 208 -16.25 -0.45 -16.86
CA ASN A 208 -16.74 0.06 -18.12
C ASN A 208 -18.19 0.53 -18.02
N SER A 209 -18.48 1.64 -18.68
CA SER A 209 -19.83 2.20 -18.78
C SER A 209 -20.06 2.82 -20.14
N LEU A 210 -21.32 3.12 -20.48
CA LEU A 210 -21.66 3.90 -21.67
C LEU A 210 -20.92 5.24 -21.76
N ARG A 211 -20.51 5.80 -20.62
CA ARG A 211 -19.82 7.09 -20.56
C ARG A 211 -18.31 6.95 -20.71
N GLY A 212 -17.74 5.75 -20.58
CA GLY A 212 -16.29 5.49 -20.60
C GLY A 212 -15.83 4.69 -19.38
N LEU A 213 -14.54 4.83 -19.03
CA LEU A 213 -13.85 4.06 -18.00
C LEU A 213 -13.91 4.75 -16.63
N THR A 214 -14.28 4.02 -15.59
CA THR A 214 -14.13 4.44 -14.19
C THR A 214 -13.10 3.58 -13.49
N ILE A 215 -12.05 4.20 -12.95
CA ILE A 215 -11.02 3.55 -12.14
C ILE A 215 -11.34 3.80 -10.67
N LYS A 216 -11.51 2.73 -9.89
CA LYS A 216 -11.73 2.80 -8.44
C LYS A 216 -10.64 2.04 -7.70
N TYR A 217 -10.28 2.53 -6.52
CA TYR A 217 -9.36 1.85 -5.63
C TYR A 217 -10.11 1.31 -4.42
N ARG A 218 -9.77 0.09 -4.01
CA ARG A 218 -10.09 -0.41 -2.67
C ARG A 218 -8.95 -0.06 -1.73
N ILE A 219 -9.17 0.93 -0.88
CA ILE A 219 -8.22 1.34 0.16
C ILE A 219 -8.84 0.98 1.50
N ASP A 220 -8.12 0.19 2.30
CA ASP A 220 -8.58 -0.25 3.62
C ASP A 220 -9.99 -0.88 3.61
N GLY A 221 -10.31 -1.60 2.53
CA GLY A 221 -11.59 -2.30 2.34
C GLY A 221 -12.72 -1.48 1.71
N VAL A 222 -12.55 -0.17 1.55
CA VAL A 222 -13.56 0.74 0.98
C VAL A 222 -13.21 1.12 -0.45
N ILE A 223 -14.20 1.04 -1.34
CA ILE A 223 -14.06 1.46 -2.73
C ILE A 223 -14.22 2.97 -2.80
N SER A 224 -13.25 3.65 -3.40
CA SER A 224 -13.32 5.07 -3.75
C SER A 224 -12.98 5.25 -5.22
N THR A 225 -13.73 6.10 -5.91
CA THR A 225 -13.39 6.50 -7.28
C THR A 225 -12.08 7.26 -7.28
N ALA A 226 -11.12 6.79 -8.08
CA ALA A 226 -9.82 7.42 -8.24
C ALA A 226 -9.79 8.31 -9.48
N ARG A 227 -10.37 7.83 -10.59
CA ARG A 227 -10.43 8.55 -11.86
C ARG A 227 -11.66 8.14 -12.65
N ALA A 228 -12.25 9.08 -13.38
CA ALA A 228 -13.30 8.80 -14.37
C ALA A 228 -12.87 9.42 -15.70
N LEU A 229 -12.91 8.63 -16.77
CA LEU A 229 -12.45 8.99 -18.10
C LEU A 229 -13.61 8.80 -19.07
N PRO A 230 -14.16 9.89 -19.65
CA PRO A 230 -15.33 9.80 -20.50
C PRO A 230 -14.99 9.36 -21.94
N ASP A 231 -14.25 8.26 -22.08
CA ASP A 231 -13.77 7.74 -23.37
C ASP A 231 -13.92 6.20 -23.43
N PRO A 232 -14.96 5.69 -24.10
CA PRO A 232 -15.18 4.25 -24.27
C PRO A 232 -14.10 3.54 -25.10
N SER A 233 -13.48 4.21 -26.07
CA SER A 233 -12.42 3.60 -26.90
C SER A 233 -11.16 3.39 -26.07
N LEU A 234 -10.80 4.38 -25.26
CA LEU A 234 -9.69 4.27 -24.33
C LEU A 234 -9.92 3.13 -23.32
N ALA A 235 -11.16 2.93 -22.91
CA ALA A 235 -11.51 1.88 -21.96
C ALA A 235 -11.25 0.47 -22.52
N GLU A 236 -11.63 0.22 -23.79
CA GLU A 236 -11.32 -1.04 -24.48
C GLU A 236 -9.80 -1.25 -24.64
N GLN A 237 -9.06 -0.20 -24.97
CA GLN A 237 -7.61 -0.26 -25.11
C GLN A 237 -6.91 -0.56 -23.77
N VAL A 238 -7.41 -0.01 -22.67
CA VAL A 238 -6.92 -0.31 -21.31
C VAL A 238 -7.11 -1.78 -20.97
N ILE A 239 -8.29 -2.35 -21.23
CA ILE A 239 -8.52 -3.80 -20.99
C ILE A 239 -7.60 -4.65 -21.86
N SER A 240 -7.43 -4.28 -23.14
CA SER A 240 -6.50 -4.98 -24.04
C SER A 240 -5.06 -4.96 -23.52
N ARG A 241 -4.57 -3.81 -23.03
CA ARG A 241 -3.25 -3.71 -22.40
C ARG A 241 -3.13 -4.60 -21.16
N LEU A 242 -4.15 -4.64 -20.31
CA LEU A 242 -4.18 -5.52 -19.13
C LEU A 242 -4.15 -7.00 -19.51
N LYS A 243 -4.87 -7.39 -20.57
CA LYS A 243 -4.81 -8.76 -21.12
C LYS A 243 -3.42 -9.11 -21.63
N VAL A 244 -2.75 -8.20 -22.35
CA VAL A 244 -1.37 -8.39 -22.81
C VAL A 244 -0.43 -8.62 -21.63
N MET A 245 -0.49 -7.76 -20.61
CA MET A 245 0.38 -7.88 -19.43
C MET A 245 0.20 -9.21 -18.70
N ALA A 246 -1.03 -9.73 -18.67
CA ALA A 246 -1.39 -10.97 -18.01
C ALA A 246 -1.38 -12.22 -18.92
N GLU A 247 -0.85 -12.10 -20.15
CA GLU A 247 -0.80 -13.17 -21.16
C GLU A 247 -2.17 -13.80 -21.48
N LEU A 248 -3.24 -12.99 -21.51
CA LEU A 248 -4.61 -13.39 -21.77
C LEU A 248 -5.00 -13.23 -23.26
N ASP A 249 -6.05 -13.93 -23.69
CA ASP A 249 -6.56 -13.84 -25.06
C ASP A 249 -7.32 -12.53 -25.29
N ILE A 250 -6.74 -11.65 -26.12
CA ILE A 250 -7.29 -10.33 -26.47
C ILE A 250 -8.52 -10.46 -27.39
N GLY A 251 -8.56 -11.50 -28.22
CA GLY A 251 -9.65 -11.75 -29.18
C GLY A 251 -10.91 -12.29 -28.51
N GLU A 252 -10.75 -13.05 -27.42
CA GLU A 252 -11.88 -13.55 -26.66
C GLU A 252 -12.38 -12.52 -25.64
N LYS A 253 -13.66 -12.16 -25.73
CA LYS A 253 -14.32 -11.12 -24.90
C LYS A 253 -15.64 -11.58 -24.28
N ARG A 254 -16.01 -12.86 -24.45
CA ARG A 254 -17.34 -13.38 -24.09
C ARG A 254 -17.30 -14.26 -22.85
N ILE A 255 -16.12 -14.69 -22.41
CA ILE A 255 -15.92 -15.51 -21.23
C ILE A 255 -15.00 -14.80 -20.22
N PRO A 256 -15.17 -15.05 -18.91
CA PRO A 256 -14.22 -14.58 -17.91
C PRO A 256 -12.80 -15.11 -18.18
N GLN A 257 -11.79 -14.29 -17.86
CA GLN A 257 -10.39 -14.66 -17.96
C GLN A 257 -9.62 -14.22 -16.72
N ASP A 258 -8.80 -15.11 -16.16
CA ASP A 258 -7.97 -14.84 -14.99
C ASP A 258 -6.49 -15.02 -15.34
N GLY A 259 -5.67 -14.08 -14.90
CA GLY A 259 -4.23 -14.06 -15.17
C GLY A 259 -3.42 -13.51 -14.01
N ARG A 260 -2.10 -13.50 -14.18
CA ARG A 260 -1.16 -12.88 -13.24
C ARG A 260 -0.06 -12.21 -14.03
N PHE A 261 0.50 -11.15 -13.47
CA PHE A 261 1.70 -10.51 -14.00
C PHE A 261 2.48 -9.85 -12.86
N SER A 262 3.76 -9.60 -13.08
CA SER A 262 4.65 -8.98 -12.10
C SER A 262 5.27 -7.72 -12.73
N VAL A 263 5.38 -6.65 -11.95
CA VAL A 263 6.04 -5.40 -12.38
C VAL A 263 6.99 -4.94 -11.29
N SER A 264 8.09 -4.31 -11.69
CA SER A 264 9.02 -3.69 -10.75
C SER A 264 8.64 -2.23 -10.54
N ILE A 265 8.23 -1.85 -9.33
CA ILE A 265 7.90 -0.48 -8.93
C ILE A 265 8.84 -0.06 -7.80
N GLN A 266 9.64 0.99 -8.00
CA GLN A 266 10.62 1.47 -7.01
C GLN A 266 11.58 0.36 -6.51
N ALA A 267 12.13 -0.44 -7.44
CA ALA A 267 12.98 -1.60 -7.16
C ALA A 267 12.31 -2.71 -6.31
N ARG A 268 10.98 -2.66 -6.14
CA ARG A 268 10.19 -3.72 -5.52
C ARG A 268 9.39 -4.45 -6.57
N GLU A 269 9.44 -5.76 -6.53
CA GLU A 269 8.62 -6.61 -7.37
C GLU A 269 7.21 -6.69 -6.77
N VAL A 270 6.21 -6.27 -7.56
CA VAL A 270 4.81 -6.25 -7.17
C VAL A 270 4.05 -7.21 -8.08
N ASP A 271 3.47 -8.24 -7.48
CA ASP A 271 2.67 -9.22 -8.18
C ASP A 271 1.21 -8.74 -8.27
N PHE A 272 0.59 -8.94 -9.42
CA PHE A 272 -0.81 -8.62 -9.66
C PHE A 272 -1.56 -9.88 -10.07
N ARG A 273 -2.74 -10.09 -9.48
CA ARG A 273 -3.73 -11.05 -9.97
C ARG A 273 -4.81 -10.29 -10.71
N VAL A 274 -5.05 -10.69 -11.97
CA VAL A 274 -6.01 -10.04 -12.86
C VAL A 274 -7.22 -10.94 -13.03
N SER A 275 -8.40 -10.36 -12.99
CA SER A 275 -9.65 -11.00 -13.40
C SER A 275 -10.38 -10.07 -14.37
N ILE A 276 -10.68 -10.56 -15.56
CA ILE A 276 -11.42 -9.87 -16.61
C ILE A 276 -12.81 -10.52 -16.71
N MET A 277 -13.85 -9.70 -16.64
CA MET A 277 -15.24 -10.14 -16.68
C MET A 277 -16.00 -9.47 -17.83
N PRO A 278 -16.69 -10.22 -18.70
CA PRO A 278 -17.54 -9.62 -19.73
C PRO A 278 -18.75 -8.92 -19.08
N GLY A 279 -19.06 -7.72 -19.55
CA GLY A 279 -20.16 -6.88 -19.07
C GLY A 279 -21.00 -6.31 -20.23
N LEU A 280 -22.03 -5.54 -19.87
CA LEU A 280 -22.98 -4.98 -20.85
C LEU A 280 -22.35 -3.93 -21.78
N PHE A 281 -21.34 -3.20 -21.30
CA PHE A 281 -20.72 -2.07 -22.00
C PHE A 281 -19.26 -2.33 -22.40
N GLY A 282 -18.83 -3.58 -22.36
CA GLY A 282 -17.43 -3.98 -22.51
C GLY A 282 -17.01 -4.91 -21.37
N GLU A 283 -15.71 -5.11 -21.22
CA GLU A 283 -15.14 -5.97 -20.19
C GLU A 283 -14.71 -5.14 -18.98
N ASP A 284 -14.99 -5.61 -17.76
CA ASP A 284 -14.43 -5.02 -16.55
C ASP A 284 -13.16 -5.76 -16.15
N ALA A 285 -12.22 -5.06 -15.51
CA ALA A 285 -11.01 -5.68 -14.96
C ALA A 285 -10.87 -5.38 -13.46
N VAL A 286 -10.47 -6.39 -12.70
CA VAL A 286 -10.07 -6.22 -11.29
C VAL A 286 -8.64 -6.73 -11.14
N LEU A 287 -7.77 -5.87 -10.63
CA LEU A 287 -6.40 -6.19 -10.29
C LEU A 287 -6.25 -6.23 -8.78
N ARG A 288 -5.90 -7.39 -8.23
CA ARG A 288 -5.50 -7.51 -6.83
C ARG A 288 -3.99 -7.38 -6.72
N ILE A 289 -3.55 -6.46 -5.87
CA ILE A 289 -2.13 -6.22 -5.62
C ILE A 289 -1.66 -7.21 -4.55
N LEU A 290 -0.64 -7.99 -4.88
CA LEU A 290 0.03 -8.95 -4.02
C LEU A 290 1.44 -8.39 -3.75
N ASP A 291 1.53 -7.44 -2.83
CA ASP A 291 2.81 -6.85 -2.44
C ASP A 291 3.52 -7.77 -1.45
N ARG A 292 4.38 -8.65 -1.98
CA ARG A 292 5.14 -9.64 -1.19
C ARG A 292 6.25 -9.01 -0.33
N GLN A 293 6.68 -7.78 -0.63
CA GLN A 293 7.89 -7.19 -0.04
C GLN A 293 7.65 -6.01 0.91
N SER A 294 6.54 -5.28 0.83
CA SER A 294 6.30 -4.18 1.79
C SER A 294 6.06 -4.62 3.24
N LEU A 295 5.97 -5.93 3.46
CA LEU A 295 5.84 -6.52 4.78
C LEU A 295 7.16 -7.08 5.33
N THR A 296 8.16 -7.45 4.52
CA THR A 296 9.36 -8.15 5.04
C THR A 296 10.18 -7.35 6.05
N THR A 297 10.19 -6.02 6.00
CA THR A 297 10.90 -5.18 6.98
C THR A 297 10.14 -5.03 8.32
N ASP A 298 8.80 -5.13 8.31
CA ASP A 298 7.95 -5.04 9.51
C ASP A 298 7.59 -6.44 10.09
N MET A 299 7.72 -7.52 9.31
CA MET A 299 7.29 -8.88 9.70
C MET A 299 8.28 -9.65 10.58
N ALA A 300 9.55 -9.26 10.65
CA ALA A 300 10.45 -9.78 11.69
C ALA A 300 9.93 -9.49 13.12
N GLN A 301 8.93 -8.61 13.24
CA GLN A 301 8.24 -8.28 14.48
C GLN A 301 6.73 -8.55 14.44
N LEU A 302 6.20 -9.30 13.45
CA LEU A 302 4.76 -9.60 13.40
C LEU A 302 4.37 -10.45 14.61
N ASN A 303 3.71 -9.80 15.57
CA ASN A 303 3.17 -10.42 16.76
C ASN A 303 1.75 -9.91 17.01
N LEU A 304 1.06 -10.51 17.97
CA LEU A 304 -0.32 -10.12 18.27
C LEU A 304 -0.43 -8.69 18.82
N ASP A 305 0.67 -8.09 19.29
CA ASP A 305 0.67 -6.73 19.83
C ASP A 305 0.45 -5.66 18.75
N MET A 306 0.92 -5.92 17.52
CA MET A 306 0.81 -4.99 16.39
C MET A 306 -0.59 -4.93 15.77
N LEU A 307 -1.46 -5.89 16.05
CA LEU A 307 -2.79 -5.98 15.42
C LEU A 307 -3.82 -4.99 15.97
N GLY A 308 -3.52 -4.34 17.10
CA GLY A 308 -4.43 -3.42 17.78
C GLY A 308 -5.62 -4.10 18.47
N ILE A 309 -5.53 -5.42 18.69
CA ILE A 309 -6.51 -6.21 19.48
C ILE A 309 -6.42 -5.80 20.96
N ASP A 310 -7.55 -5.71 21.65
CA ASP A 310 -7.59 -5.40 23.10
C ASP A 310 -6.70 -6.33 23.92
N ALA A 311 -6.03 -5.81 24.95
CA ALA A 311 -5.04 -6.55 25.73
C ALA A 311 -5.63 -7.81 26.38
N THR A 312 -6.86 -7.74 26.89
CA THR A 312 -7.51 -8.90 27.53
C THR A 312 -7.80 -10.00 26.51
N THR A 313 -8.36 -9.64 25.36
CA THR A 313 -8.62 -10.55 24.24
C THR A 313 -7.33 -11.16 23.70
N ARG A 314 -6.28 -10.34 23.54
CA ARG A 314 -4.95 -10.77 23.10
C ARG A 314 -4.34 -11.83 24.02
N GLN A 315 -4.47 -11.64 25.33
CA GLN A 315 -3.98 -12.60 26.32
C GLN A 315 -4.73 -13.95 26.24
N VAL A 316 -6.03 -13.93 25.98
CA VAL A 316 -6.82 -15.16 25.75
C VAL A 316 -6.34 -15.86 24.47
N MET A 317 -6.13 -15.13 23.39
CA MET A 317 -5.59 -15.69 22.14
C MET A 317 -4.22 -16.35 22.36
N ARG A 318 -3.30 -15.69 23.08
CA ARG A 318 -1.99 -16.23 23.45
C ARG A 318 -2.10 -17.55 24.21
N ARG A 319 -3.04 -17.63 25.16
CA ARG A 319 -3.29 -18.87 25.92
C ARG A 319 -3.79 -20.00 25.02
N LEU A 320 -4.70 -19.71 24.10
CA LEU A 320 -5.23 -20.70 23.16
C LEU A 320 -4.17 -21.19 22.16
N ALA A 321 -3.29 -20.30 21.70
CA ALA A 321 -2.21 -20.63 20.78
C ALA A 321 -1.09 -21.47 21.41
N ASN A 322 -1.00 -21.49 22.74
CA ASN A 322 -0.02 -22.30 23.48
C ASN A 322 -0.62 -23.58 24.07
N GLN A 323 -1.84 -23.98 23.68
CA GLN A 323 -2.38 -25.28 24.08
C GLN A 323 -1.55 -26.43 23.50
N PRO A 324 -1.45 -27.58 24.18
CA PRO A 324 -0.66 -28.71 23.68
C PRO A 324 -1.26 -29.33 22.41
N TYR A 325 -2.59 -29.37 22.31
CA TYR A 325 -3.33 -29.91 21.18
C TYR A 325 -4.73 -29.30 21.10
N GLY A 326 -5.47 -29.63 20.05
CA GLY A 326 -6.83 -29.14 19.81
C GLY A 326 -6.89 -28.16 18.63
N MET A 327 -7.97 -27.40 18.52
CA MET A 327 -8.21 -26.54 17.36
C MET A 327 -8.45 -25.08 17.76
N LEU A 328 -7.72 -24.15 17.16
CA LEU A 328 -7.97 -22.71 17.22
C LEU A 328 -8.46 -22.22 15.86
N LEU A 329 -9.70 -21.75 15.84
CA LEU A 329 -10.37 -21.28 14.63
C LEU A 329 -10.42 -19.75 14.58
N VAL A 330 -10.00 -19.16 13.47
CA VAL A 330 -10.20 -17.73 13.21
C VAL A 330 -11.28 -17.55 12.14
N THR A 331 -12.30 -16.75 12.44
CA THR A 331 -13.44 -16.53 11.55
C THR A 331 -13.71 -15.06 11.27
N GLY A 332 -14.32 -14.81 10.11
CA GLY A 332 -14.66 -13.49 9.62
C GLY A 332 -14.75 -13.44 8.09
N PRO A 333 -15.35 -12.38 7.54
CA PRO A 333 -15.51 -12.19 6.11
C PRO A 333 -14.14 -12.02 5.43
N THR A 334 -14.14 -12.01 4.12
CA THR A 334 -12.95 -11.67 3.32
C THR A 334 -12.41 -10.30 3.73
N GLY A 335 -11.09 -10.16 3.83
CA GLY A 335 -10.44 -8.91 4.23
C GLY A 335 -10.55 -8.56 5.72
N SER A 336 -11.01 -9.47 6.59
CA SER A 336 -11.03 -9.27 8.05
C SER A 336 -9.67 -9.46 8.74
N GLY A 337 -8.61 -9.82 8.00
CA GLY A 337 -7.25 -9.99 8.54
C GLY A 337 -6.97 -11.35 9.20
N LYS A 338 -7.75 -12.40 8.90
CA LYS A 338 -7.58 -13.74 9.50
C LYS A 338 -6.18 -14.32 9.32
N THR A 339 -5.67 -14.31 8.08
CA THR A 339 -4.34 -14.83 7.75
C THR A 339 -3.26 -14.05 8.49
N THR A 340 -3.36 -12.71 8.50
CA THR A 340 -2.43 -11.85 9.27
C THR A 340 -2.43 -12.19 10.75
N THR A 341 -3.61 -12.43 11.34
CA THR A 341 -3.71 -12.82 12.76
C THR A 341 -3.12 -14.19 13.03
N LEU A 342 -3.35 -15.18 12.16
CA LEU A 342 -2.75 -16.51 12.30
C LEU A 342 -1.25 -16.48 12.13
N TYR A 343 -0.74 -15.72 11.16
CA TYR A 343 0.70 -15.56 10.98
C TYR A 343 1.33 -14.87 12.18
N ALA A 344 0.72 -13.80 12.70
CA ALA A 344 1.18 -13.14 13.92
C ALA A 344 1.19 -14.08 15.13
N THR A 345 0.20 -14.97 15.20
CA THR A 345 0.13 -16.01 16.23
C THR A 345 1.27 -17.01 16.08
N LEU A 346 1.48 -17.53 14.87
CA LEU A 346 2.54 -18.51 14.59
C LEU A 346 3.93 -17.93 14.82
N SER A 347 4.20 -16.71 14.33
CA SER A 347 5.46 -16.00 14.55
C SER A 347 5.75 -15.77 16.04
N GLU A 348 4.72 -15.53 16.86
CA GLU A 348 4.89 -15.29 18.30
C GLU A 348 5.12 -16.59 19.10
N ILE A 349 4.44 -17.68 18.75
CA ILE A 349 4.59 -18.97 19.45
C ILE A 349 5.74 -19.82 18.93
N LYS A 350 6.25 -19.50 17.74
CA LYS A 350 7.36 -20.22 17.13
C LYS A 350 8.52 -20.23 18.11
N ARG A 351 8.85 -21.43 18.56
CA ARG A 351 10.03 -21.76 19.34
C ARG A 351 10.81 -22.79 18.53
N GLY A 352 12.14 -22.77 18.61
CA GLY A 352 13.00 -23.64 17.79
C GLY A 352 12.89 -25.14 18.10
N ASP A 353 12.05 -25.53 19.07
CA ASP A 353 11.75 -26.88 19.52
C ASP A 353 10.44 -27.45 18.92
N ASP A 354 9.61 -26.63 18.26
CA ASP A 354 8.34 -27.06 17.68
C ASP A 354 8.39 -27.11 16.14
N LYS A 355 7.91 -28.21 15.54
CA LYS A 355 7.75 -28.33 14.09
C LYS A 355 6.41 -27.78 13.64
N ILE A 356 6.44 -26.64 12.95
CA ILE A 356 5.26 -25.98 12.40
C ILE A 356 5.17 -26.23 10.89
N ILE A 357 4.03 -26.76 10.42
CA ILE A 357 3.77 -26.99 8.99
C ILE A 357 2.42 -26.38 8.58
N THR A 358 2.38 -25.69 7.44
CA THR A 358 1.17 -25.05 6.93
C THR A 358 0.76 -25.60 5.56
N ILE A 359 -0.54 -25.57 5.25
CA ILE A 359 -1.06 -25.74 3.89
C ILE A 359 -2.01 -24.59 3.54
N GLU A 360 -1.76 -23.91 2.42
CA GLU A 360 -2.36 -22.58 2.13
C GLU A 360 -2.68 -22.39 0.64
N ASP A 361 -3.66 -21.55 0.31
CA ASP A 361 -4.12 -21.29 -1.06
C ASP A 361 -4.33 -19.79 -1.34
N PRO A 362 -3.30 -19.04 -1.80
CA PRO A 362 -1.87 -19.39 -1.81
C PRO A 362 -1.19 -19.05 -0.47
N VAL A 363 0.11 -19.31 -0.38
CA VAL A 363 0.97 -18.72 0.67
C VAL A 363 1.09 -17.22 0.40
N GLU A 364 0.64 -16.40 1.36
CA GLU A 364 0.61 -14.93 1.22
C GLU A 364 2.02 -14.33 1.31
N TYR A 365 2.82 -14.79 2.28
CA TYR A 365 4.23 -14.44 2.44
C TYR A 365 4.96 -15.52 3.23
N GLN A 366 6.29 -15.52 3.13
CA GLN A 366 7.14 -16.51 3.74
C GLN A 366 7.36 -16.21 5.23
N LEU A 367 7.10 -17.20 6.07
CA LEU A 367 7.44 -17.22 7.48
C LEU A 367 8.75 -17.99 7.68
N GLU A 368 9.68 -17.38 8.41
CA GLU A 368 10.97 -18.00 8.72
C GLU A 368 10.79 -19.27 9.58
N ASP A 369 11.56 -20.31 9.31
CA ASP A 369 11.52 -21.64 9.97
C ASP A 369 10.14 -22.29 10.08
N ILE A 370 9.21 -21.97 9.18
CA ILE A 370 7.92 -22.64 9.07
C ILE A 370 7.83 -23.27 7.68
N LEU A 371 7.54 -24.57 7.62
CA LEU A 371 7.33 -25.24 6.34
C LEU A 371 5.95 -24.88 5.79
N GLN A 372 5.90 -24.05 4.75
CA GLN A 372 4.64 -23.63 4.12
C GLN A 372 4.40 -24.34 2.79
N ILE A 373 3.28 -25.06 2.68
CA ILE A 373 2.93 -25.86 1.51
C ILE A 373 1.81 -25.15 0.72
N PRO A 374 2.07 -24.61 -0.47
CA PRO A 374 1.00 -24.06 -1.31
C PRO A 374 0.15 -25.19 -1.92
N VAL A 375 -1.18 -25.01 -1.92
CA VAL A 375 -2.12 -25.86 -2.65
C VAL A 375 -1.81 -25.79 -4.15
N ASN A 376 -1.88 -26.93 -4.82
CA ASN A 376 -1.66 -27.03 -6.25
C ASN A 376 -2.65 -28.03 -6.86
N GLU A 377 -3.85 -27.55 -7.17
CA GLU A 377 -4.91 -28.38 -7.77
C GLU A 377 -4.50 -28.99 -9.11
N LYS A 378 -3.72 -28.27 -9.94
CA LYS A 378 -3.22 -28.78 -11.22
C LYS A 378 -2.34 -30.02 -11.08
N LYS A 379 -1.58 -30.12 -9.98
CA LYS A 379 -0.77 -31.31 -9.63
C LYS A 379 -1.51 -32.27 -8.68
N GLY A 380 -2.78 -32.01 -8.39
CA GLY A 380 -3.62 -32.81 -7.49
C GLY A 380 -3.24 -32.70 -6.01
N LEU A 381 -2.54 -31.64 -5.59
CA LEU A 381 -2.24 -31.34 -4.19
C LEU A 381 -3.33 -30.42 -3.62
N THR A 382 -4.40 -31.01 -3.09
CA THR A 382 -5.51 -30.30 -2.41
C THR A 382 -5.23 -30.12 -0.92
N PHE A 383 -6.05 -29.32 -0.22
CA PHE A 383 -6.01 -29.18 1.24
C PHE A 383 -6.05 -30.54 1.96
N ALA A 384 -7.07 -31.37 1.67
CA ALA A 384 -7.20 -32.69 2.27
C ALA A 384 -5.99 -33.60 2.02
N ARG A 385 -5.48 -33.65 0.77
CA ARG A 385 -4.33 -34.49 0.43
C ARG A 385 -3.05 -34.00 1.11
N GLY A 386 -2.81 -32.69 1.09
CA GLY A 386 -1.65 -32.11 1.72
C GLY A 386 -1.68 -32.24 3.23
N LEU A 387 -2.83 -32.01 3.88
CA LEU A 387 -3.00 -32.20 5.31
C LEU A 387 -2.74 -33.65 5.75
N ARG A 388 -3.21 -34.66 5.00
CA ARG A 388 -2.84 -36.06 5.25
C ARG A 388 -1.34 -36.31 5.16
N SER A 389 -0.65 -35.63 4.25
CA SER A 389 0.81 -35.73 4.13
C SER A 389 1.52 -35.05 5.30
N ILE A 390 1.05 -33.87 5.72
CA ILE A 390 1.56 -33.13 6.89
C ILE A 390 1.56 -34.03 8.12
N LEU A 391 0.49 -34.80 8.38
CA LEU A 391 0.42 -35.71 9.52
C LEU A 391 1.46 -36.84 9.53
N ARG A 392 2.11 -37.12 8.40
CA ARG A 392 3.24 -38.07 8.31
C ARG A 392 4.61 -37.42 8.44
N HIS A 393 4.64 -36.10 8.64
CA HIS A 393 5.86 -35.34 8.84
C HIS A 393 6.14 -35.03 10.31
N ASP A 394 5.45 -35.68 11.25
CA ASP A 394 5.65 -35.48 12.69
C ASP A 394 5.55 -33.99 13.11
N PRO A 395 4.46 -33.28 12.76
CA PRO A 395 4.29 -31.87 13.14
C PRO A 395 3.78 -31.74 14.57
N ASP A 396 4.17 -30.67 15.28
CA ASP A 396 3.55 -30.30 16.56
C ASP A 396 2.35 -29.37 16.32
N ARG A 397 2.51 -28.45 15.35
CA ARG A 397 1.52 -27.42 15.03
C ARG A 397 1.23 -27.39 13.54
N ILE A 398 -0.05 -27.33 13.21
CA ILE A 398 -0.53 -27.39 11.83
C ILE A 398 -1.38 -26.16 11.53
N LEU A 399 -1.08 -25.43 10.46
CA LEU A 399 -1.99 -24.42 9.91
C LEU A 399 -2.67 -24.94 8.65
N VAL A 400 -3.99 -25.01 8.66
CA VAL A 400 -4.81 -25.24 7.48
C VAL A 400 -5.40 -23.91 7.07
N GLY A 401 -4.96 -23.34 5.95
CA GLY A 401 -5.31 -21.98 5.52
C GLY A 401 -6.81 -21.69 5.62
N GLU A 402 -7.65 -22.64 5.19
CA GLU A 402 -9.08 -22.63 5.44
C GLU A 402 -9.73 -24.00 5.32
N ILE A 403 -10.88 -24.17 5.97
CA ILE A 403 -11.75 -25.34 5.81
C ILE A 403 -12.95 -24.94 4.95
N ARG A 404 -13.01 -25.48 3.74
CA ARG A 404 -14.11 -25.27 2.77
C ARG A 404 -15.05 -26.47 2.65
N ASP A 405 -14.55 -27.67 2.94
CA ASP A 405 -15.22 -28.93 2.69
C ASP A 405 -15.14 -29.89 3.88
N ARG A 406 -16.00 -30.92 3.81
CA ARG A 406 -16.13 -31.96 4.83
C ARG A 406 -14.84 -32.77 5.01
N GLU A 407 -14.18 -33.14 3.93
CA GLU A 407 -13.01 -34.03 3.99
C GLU A 407 -11.86 -33.36 4.73
N THR A 408 -11.55 -32.10 4.39
CA THR A 408 -10.54 -31.29 5.07
C THR A 408 -10.91 -31.08 6.54
N ALA A 409 -12.18 -30.81 6.83
CA ALA A 409 -12.67 -30.65 8.21
C ALA A 409 -12.49 -31.92 9.05
N GLU A 410 -12.84 -33.10 8.51
CA GLU A 410 -12.68 -34.39 9.20
C GLU A 410 -11.22 -34.65 9.56
N ILE A 411 -10.29 -34.44 8.61
CA ILE A 411 -8.86 -34.65 8.86
C ILE A 411 -8.32 -33.66 9.90
N ALA A 412 -8.71 -32.39 9.81
CA ALA A 412 -8.28 -31.35 10.76
C ALA A 412 -8.78 -31.64 12.20
N ILE A 413 -10.02 -32.10 12.34
CA ILE A 413 -10.59 -32.52 13.63
C ILE A 413 -9.86 -33.74 14.17
N GLN A 414 -9.60 -34.74 13.34
CA GLN A 414 -8.86 -35.93 13.77
C GLN A 414 -7.43 -35.56 14.22
N ALA A 415 -6.73 -34.69 13.48
CA ALA A 415 -5.42 -34.20 13.87
C ALA A 415 -5.44 -33.52 15.26
N ALA A 416 -6.43 -32.65 15.49
CA ALA A 416 -6.62 -31.98 16.76
C ALA A 416 -6.90 -32.95 17.93
N LEU A 417 -7.65 -34.03 17.68
CA LEU A 417 -7.96 -35.07 18.67
C LEU A 417 -6.78 -36.02 18.91
N THR A 418 -5.84 -36.15 17.96
CA THR A 418 -4.67 -37.03 18.05
C THR A 418 -3.41 -36.33 18.55
N GLY A 419 -3.56 -35.18 19.22
CA GLY A 419 -2.44 -34.53 19.92
C GLY A 419 -1.75 -33.41 19.14
N HIS A 420 -2.30 -32.96 18.01
CA HIS A 420 -1.76 -31.82 17.27
C HIS A 420 -2.51 -30.54 17.63
N LEU A 421 -1.83 -29.39 17.60
CA LEU A 421 -2.52 -28.10 17.65
C LEU A 421 -2.79 -27.58 16.24
N VAL A 422 -4.05 -27.48 15.87
CA VAL A 422 -4.51 -27.10 14.55
C VAL A 422 -5.04 -25.67 14.54
N TYR A 423 -4.42 -24.82 13.72
CA TYR A 423 -4.88 -23.50 13.38
C TYR A 423 -5.63 -23.54 12.06
N THR A 424 -6.78 -22.88 11.98
CA THR A 424 -7.47 -22.79 10.69
C THR A 424 -8.42 -21.62 10.60
N THR A 425 -8.91 -21.34 9.40
CA THR A 425 -9.94 -20.34 9.16
C THR A 425 -11.23 -20.94 8.61
N VAL A 426 -12.35 -20.28 8.93
CA VAL A 426 -13.65 -20.56 8.33
C VAL A 426 -14.39 -19.25 8.09
N HIS A 427 -15.21 -19.19 7.05
CA HIS A 427 -16.09 -18.05 6.81
C HIS A 427 -17.40 -18.20 7.59
N ALA A 428 -17.49 -17.49 8.72
CA ALA A 428 -18.69 -17.31 9.52
C ALA A 428 -18.77 -15.86 10.02
N ASN A 429 -19.97 -15.40 10.38
CA ASN A 429 -20.15 -13.99 10.78
C ASN A 429 -19.81 -13.75 12.25
N ASN A 430 -20.03 -14.74 13.12
CA ASN A 430 -19.73 -14.69 14.54
C ASN A 430 -19.22 -16.06 15.05
N VAL A 431 -18.80 -16.13 16.31
CA VAL A 431 -18.25 -17.36 16.92
C VAL A 431 -19.23 -18.54 16.97
N PHE A 432 -20.54 -18.29 17.11
CA PHE A 432 -21.57 -19.33 17.20
C PHE A 432 -22.00 -19.85 15.82
N ASP A 433 -21.91 -19.02 14.78
CA ASP A 433 -22.20 -19.42 13.39
C ASP A 433 -21.22 -20.49 12.88
N VAL A 434 -20.02 -20.56 13.46
CA VAL A 434 -19.02 -21.60 13.13
C VAL A 434 -19.60 -23.00 13.33
N LEU A 435 -20.33 -23.24 14.41
CA LEU A 435 -20.97 -24.54 14.68
C LEU A 435 -21.94 -24.93 13.55
N SER A 436 -22.73 -23.96 13.08
CA SER A 436 -23.65 -24.15 11.97
C SER A 436 -22.92 -24.47 10.66
N ARG A 437 -21.76 -23.85 10.40
CA ARG A 437 -20.93 -24.14 9.21
C ARG A 437 -20.44 -25.59 9.20
N PHE A 438 -19.91 -26.08 10.32
CA PHE A 438 -19.45 -27.46 10.43
C PHE A 438 -20.61 -28.47 10.35
N ARG A 439 -21.77 -28.14 10.94
CA ARG A 439 -22.99 -28.94 10.78
C ARG A 439 -23.45 -29.02 9.32
N HIS A 440 -23.39 -27.92 8.55
CA HIS A 440 -23.71 -27.93 7.11
C HIS A 440 -22.72 -28.76 6.29
N MET A 441 -21.46 -28.83 6.72
CA MET A 441 -20.47 -29.77 6.18
C MET A 441 -20.69 -31.21 6.65
N GLN A 442 -21.76 -31.49 7.40
CA GLN A 442 -22.11 -32.81 7.95
C GLN A 442 -21.04 -33.39 8.86
N ILE A 443 -20.32 -32.52 9.57
CA ILE A 443 -19.39 -32.91 10.61
C ILE A 443 -20.17 -33.26 11.87
N ASP A 444 -19.76 -34.36 12.52
CA ASP A 444 -20.28 -34.76 13.82
C ASP A 444 -20.05 -33.66 14.87
N PRO A 445 -21.13 -33.08 15.46
CA PRO A 445 -20.99 -31.99 16.41
C PRO A 445 -20.15 -32.37 17.64
N TYR A 446 -20.25 -33.63 18.10
CA TYR A 446 -19.50 -34.09 19.27
C TYR A 446 -17.99 -34.05 19.01
N SER A 447 -17.54 -34.64 17.91
CA SER A 447 -16.13 -34.65 17.52
C SER A 447 -15.59 -33.24 17.28
N PHE A 448 -16.37 -32.38 16.62
CA PHE A 448 -15.97 -30.99 16.38
C PHE A 448 -15.84 -30.19 17.67
N VAL A 449 -16.88 -30.23 18.52
CA VAL A 449 -16.89 -29.50 19.78
C VAL A 449 -15.79 -30.00 20.69
N THR A 450 -15.50 -31.30 20.74
CA THR A 450 -14.41 -31.88 21.54
C THR A 450 -13.03 -31.42 21.07
N ALA A 451 -12.81 -31.33 19.75
CA ALA A 451 -11.55 -30.87 19.19
C ALA A 451 -11.29 -29.37 19.38
N LEU A 452 -12.34 -28.56 19.58
CA LEU A 452 -12.27 -27.10 19.54
C LEU A 452 -11.80 -26.49 20.86
N ASN A 453 -10.68 -25.76 20.86
CA ASN A 453 -10.21 -25.01 22.04
C ASN A 453 -10.86 -23.62 22.12
N GLY A 454 -11.00 -22.97 20.98
CA GLY A 454 -11.63 -21.66 20.90
C GLY A 454 -11.84 -21.15 19.48
N VAL A 455 -12.70 -20.13 19.38
CA VAL A 455 -13.01 -19.44 18.14
C VAL A 455 -12.73 -17.95 18.29
N VAL A 456 -11.92 -17.39 17.41
CA VAL A 456 -11.66 -15.95 17.29
C VAL A 456 -12.49 -15.40 16.14
N ALA A 457 -13.49 -14.57 16.40
CA ALA A 457 -14.18 -13.83 15.35
C ALA A 457 -13.56 -12.45 15.20
N GLN A 458 -13.21 -12.06 13.97
CA GLN A 458 -12.45 -10.84 13.70
C GLN A 458 -13.11 -9.92 12.66
N ARG A 459 -12.92 -8.61 12.84
CA ARG A 459 -13.18 -7.55 11.86
C ARG A 459 -12.04 -6.53 11.89
N LEU A 460 -11.92 -5.74 10.83
CA LEU A 460 -11.03 -4.58 10.80
C LEU A 460 -11.84 -3.30 10.81
N VAL A 461 -11.53 -2.38 11.73
CA VAL A 461 -12.07 -1.02 11.74
C VAL A 461 -11.00 -0.04 11.30
N ARG A 462 -11.40 0.95 10.51
CA ARG A 462 -10.54 2.07 10.13
C ARG A 462 -10.38 3.03 11.31
N LEU A 463 -9.18 3.59 11.44
CA LEU A 463 -8.88 4.56 12.49
C LEU A 463 -9.08 5.99 11.98
N VAL A 464 -9.56 6.88 12.84
CA VAL A 464 -9.68 8.31 12.54
C VAL A 464 -8.30 8.87 12.21
N CYS A 465 -8.20 9.63 11.11
CA CYS A 465 -6.95 10.24 10.71
C CYS A 465 -6.49 11.28 11.73
N THR A 466 -5.30 11.09 12.31
CA THR A 466 -4.73 11.96 13.34
C THR A 466 -4.45 13.39 12.88
N GLN A 467 -4.29 13.62 11.58
CA GLN A 467 -3.99 14.95 11.00
C GLN A 467 -5.24 15.82 10.80
N CYS A 468 -6.43 15.22 10.72
CA CYS A 468 -7.69 15.95 10.49
C CYS A 468 -8.79 15.57 11.48
N ALA A 469 -8.41 14.93 12.59
CA ALA A 469 -9.32 14.55 13.65
C ALA A 469 -9.85 15.80 14.35
N ALA A 470 -11.18 15.97 14.37
CA ALA A 470 -11.86 17.00 15.12
C ALA A 470 -12.83 16.38 16.14
N PRO A 471 -13.07 17.03 17.29
CA PRO A 471 -14.11 16.61 18.22
C PRO A 471 -15.48 16.50 17.53
N PHE A 472 -16.24 15.47 17.85
CA PHE A 472 -17.53 15.19 17.23
C PHE A 472 -18.60 14.91 18.28
N ILE A 473 -19.77 15.53 18.13
CA ILE A 473 -20.95 15.24 18.95
C ILE A 473 -21.97 14.54 18.05
N PRO A 474 -22.31 13.26 18.32
CA PRO A 474 -23.30 12.55 17.52
C PRO A 474 -24.70 13.14 17.74
N ASP A 475 -25.47 13.21 16.67
CA ASP A 475 -26.89 13.54 16.73
C ASP A 475 -27.72 12.33 17.20
N ASP A 476 -28.99 12.59 17.55
CA ASP A 476 -29.86 11.53 18.07
C ASP A 476 -30.18 10.45 17.02
N ALA A 477 -30.16 10.79 15.73
CA ALA A 477 -30.37 9.84 14.64
C ALA A 477 -29.23 8.82 14.58
N LEU A 478 -27.97 9.28 14.60
CA LEU A 478 -26.80 8.42 14.58
C LEU A 478 -26.71 7.55 15.83
N LEU A 479 -27.12 8.06 17.00
CA LEU A 479 -27.20 7.28 18.24
C LEU A 479 -28.25 6.17 18.15
N GLN A 480 -29.44 6.48 17.60
CA GLN A 480 -30.50 5.49 17.37
C GLN A 480 -30.06 4.41 16.38
N ASP A 481 -29.49 4.79 15.24
CA ASP A 481 -28.97 3.86 14.22
C ASP A 481 -27.88 2.95 14.81
N SER A 482 -27.05 3.51 15.69
CA SER A 482 -25.99 2.77 16.38
C SER A 482 -26.50 1.91 17.54
N ARG A 483 -27.75 2.08 17.97
CA ARG A 483 -28.31 1.51 19.22
C ARG A 483 -27.41 1.77 20.44
N ILE A 484 -26.90 2.99 20.56
CA ILE A 484 -26.02 3.42 21.65
C ILE A 484 -26.64 4.62 22.35
N THR A 485 -26.63 4.62 23.69
CA THR A 485 -27.12 5.75 24.47
C THR A 485 -26.02 6.80 24.71
N ARG A 486 -26.42 8.05 25.00
CA ARG A 486 -25.45 9.12 25.31
C ARG A 486 -24.60 8.78 26.53
N GLU A 487 -25.18 8.10 27.52
CA GLU A 487 -24.49 7.66 28.74
C GLU A 487 -23.36 6.67 28.44
N GLN A 488 -23.56 5.76 27.47
CA GLN A 488 -22.51 4.81 27.06
C GLN A 488 -21.30 5.53 26.45
N LEU A 489 -21.51 6.70 25.82
CA LEU A 489 -20.45 7.53 25.27
C LEU A 489 -19.94 8.61 26.23
N ALA A 490 -20.52 8.71 27.43
CA ALA A 490 -20.17 9.74 28.39
C ALA A 490 -18.68 9.68 28.76
N ASN A 491 -18.10 10.88 28.93
CA ASN A 491 -16.67 11.10 29.19
C ASN A 491 -15.73 10.59 28.08
N GLY A 492 -16.27 10.22 26.91
CA GLY A 492 -15.48 9.83 25.74
C GLY A 492 -14.94 11.04 24.98
N ARG A 493 -13.74 10.91 24.42
CA ARG A 493 -13.17 11.86 23.46
C ARG A 493 -13.58 11.44 22.05
N LEU A 494 -14.83 11.71 21.68
CA LEU A 494 -15.35 11.35 20.37
C LEU A 494 -14.67 12.20 19.28
N MET A 495 -14.10 11.55 18.27
CA MET A 495 -13.37 12.20 17.18
C MET A 495 -13.94 11.76 15.83
N LYS A 496 -13.92 12.66 14.85
CA LYS A 496 -14.24 12.38 13.45
C LYS A 496 -13.22 13.07 12.55
N GLY A 497 -12.74 12.37 11.53
CA GLY A 497 -11.83 12.95 10.56
C GLY A 497 -12.61 13.75 9.52
N SER A 498 -12.26 15.02 9.31
CA SER A 498 -12.88 15.86 8.29
C SER A 498 -12.45 15.51 6.86
N GLY A 499 -11.34 14.78 6.72
CA GLY A 499 -10.66 14.56 5.45
C GLY A 499 -9.55 15.61 5.21
N CYS A 500 -8.37 15.15 4.84
CA CYS A 500 -7.22 15.98 4.47
C CYS A 500 -6.33 15.24 3.45
N GLY A 501 -5.25 15.86 2.97
CA GLY A 501 -4.30 15.22 2.06
C GLY A 501 -3.66 13.93 2.61
N HIS A 502 -3.42 13.87 3.92
CA HIS A 502 -2.78 12.72 4.57
C HIS A 502 -3.64 11.44 4.60
N CYS A 503 -4.97 11.59 4.66
CA CYS A 503 -5.95 10.51 4.55
C CYS A 503 -6.70 10.50 3.22
N ARG A 504 -6.29 11.36 2.27
CA ARG A 504 -6.88 11.52 0.94
C ARG A 504 -8.39 11.76 0.99
N GLY A 505 -8.82 12.66 1.87
CA GLY A 505 -10.23 13.04 2.02
C GLY A 505 -11.13 12.02 2.72
N SER A 506 -10.66 10.81 3.02
CA SER A 506 -11.53 9.78 3.63
C SER A 506 -11.90 10.03 5.10
N GLY A 507 -11.11 10.82 5.81
CA GLY A 507 -11.20 10.98 7.27
C GLY A 507 -10.60 9.83 8.08
N TYR A 508 -10.12 8.77 7.42
CA TYR A 508 -9.54 7.59 8.08
C TYR A 508 -8.15 7.26 7.55
N ARG A 509 -7.29 6.71 8.41
CA ARG A 509 -5.99 6.18 8.00
C ARG A 509 -5.59 5.02 8.91
N SER A 510 -5.11 3.93 8.31
CA SER A 510 -4.78 2.69 9.00
C SER A 510 -6.01 1.96 9.55
N ARG A 511 -5.79 0.73 10.02
CA ARG A 511 -6.82 -0.16 10.55
C ARG A 511 -6.35 -0.79 11.85
N ARG A 512 -7.28 -1.15 12.73
CA ARG A 512 -7.05 -2.05 13.85
C ARG A 512 -7.99 -3.25 13.79
N ALA A 513 -7.56 -4.39 14.33
CA ALA A 513 -8.43 -5.54 14.50
C ALA A 513 -9.34 -5.38 15.71
N LEU A 514 -10.62 -5.69 15.52
CA LEU A 514 -11.54 -6.03 16.61
C LEU A 514 -11.69 -7.54 16.62
N ALA A 515 -11.49 -8.16 17.77
CA ALA A 515 -11.59 -9.61 17.92
C ALA A 515 -12.43 -9.95 19.13
N GLU A 516 -13.33 -10.92 19.01
CA GLU A 516 -13.98 -11.57 20.15
C GLU A 516 -13.57 -13.03 20.17
N VAL A 517 -13.38 -13.60 21.37
CA VAL A 517 -12.80 -14.93 21.54
C VAL A 517 -13.71 -15.77 22.41
N LEU A 518 -14.26 -16.83 21.82
CA LEU A 518 -15.02 -17.85 22.54
C LEU A 518 -14.05 -18.93 22.99
N THR A 519 -13.87 -19.09 24.30
CA THR A 519 -13.12 -20.20 24.90
C THR A 519 -14.08 -21.32 25.30
N LEU A 520 -13.75 -22.56 24.95
CA LEU A 520 -14.61 -23.71 25.25
C LEU A 520 -14.10 -24.46 26.49
N ASP A 521 -14.89 -24.41 27.56
CA ASP A 521 -14.80 -25.32 28.71
C ASP A 521 -15.87 -26.42 28.63
N ASP A 522 -15.87 -27.36 29.58
CA ASP A 522 -16.75 -28.53 29.55
C ASP A 522 -18.24 -28.15 29.58
N ASP A 523 -18.61 -27.19 30.43
CA ASP A 523 -19.98 -26.68 30.52
C ASP A 523 -20.46 -26.07 29.19
N LEU A 524 -19.63 -25.25 28.54
CA LEU A 524 -20.00 -24.63 27.27
C LEU A 524 -20.02 -25.65 26.14
N ARG A 525 -19.15 -26.67 26.17
CA ARG A 525 -19.20 -27.80 25.23
C ARG A 525 -20.52 -28.55 25.38
N GLU A 526 -20.92 -28.90 26.60
CA GLU A 526 -22.18 -29.58 26.86
C GLU A 526 -23.37 -28.73 26.41
N ALA A 527 -23.37 -27.45 26.75
CA ALA A 527 -24.39 -26.48 26.33
C ALA A 527 -24.56 -26.42 24.80
N ILE A 528 -23.46 -26.41 24.07
CA ILE A 528 -23.45 -26.42 22.61
C ILE A 528 -24.04 -27.73 22.07
N LEU A 529 -23.64 -28.88 22.65
CA LEU A 529 -24.12 -30.20 22.23
C LEU A 529 -25.61 -30.39 22.51
N GLN A 530 -26.12 -29.82 23.61
CA GLN A 530 -27.54 -29.77 23.93
C GLN A 530 -28.33 -28.75 23.07
N GLN A 531 -27.67 -28.02 22.17
CA GLN A 531 -28.27 -27.00 21.30
C GLN A 531 -28.99 -25.89 22.08
N MET A 532 -28.40 -25.43 23.19
CA MET A 532 -28.98 -24.34 23.96
C MET A 532 -29.16 -23.07 23.12
N PRO A 533 -30.19 -22.24 23.40
CA PRO A 533 -30.42 -21.00 22.66
C PRO A 533 -29.19 -20.09 22.65
N ALA A 534 -28.92 -19.46 21.50
CA ALA A 534 -27.74 -18.60 21.33
C ALA A 534 -27.65 -17.45 22.34
N SER A 535 -28.78 -16.95 22.85
CA SER A 535 -28.82 -15.94 23.92
C SER A 535 -28.22 -16.46 25.23
N GLN A 536 -28.50 -17.71 25.59
CA GLN A 536 -27.96 -18.34 26.80
C GLN A 536 -26.47 -18.64 26.63
N LEU A 537 -26.05 -19.14 25.46
CA LEU A 537 -24.63 -19.36 25.15
C LEU A 537 -23.82 -18.06 25.20
N LYS A 538 -24.37 -16.96 24.68
CA LYS A 538 -23.75 -15.62 24.78
C LYS A 538 -23.60 -15.18 26.24
N GLU A 539 -24.60 -15.42 27.06
CA GLU A 539 -24.54 -15.05 28.48
C GLU A 539 -23.53 -15.91 29.25
N MET A 540 -23.50 -17.22 29.01
CA MET A 540 -22.48 -18.12 29.55
C MET A 540 -21.06 -17.68 29.16
N ALA A 541 -20.86 -17.26 27.91
CA ALA A 541 -19.59 -16.75 27.43
C ALA A 541 -19.22 -15.42 28.10
N ARG A 542 -20.20 -14.50 28.27
CA ARG A 542 -20.00 -13.22 28.98
C ARG A 542 -19.56 -13.44 30.42
N GLN A 543 -20.21 -14.36 31.14
CA GLN A 543 -19.87 -14.70 32.52
C GLN A 543 -18.45 -15.25 32.66
N ARG A 544 -17.92 -15.86 31.59
CA ARG A 544 -16.52 -16.34 31.49
C ARG A 544 -15.53 -15.28 31.02
N GLY A 545 -15.96 -14.02 30.92
CA GLY A 545 -15.11 -12.89 30.56
C GLY A 545 -14.94 -12.67 29.05
N MET A 546 -15.76 -13.30 28.21
CA MET A 546 -15.77 -12.96 26.78
C MET A 546 -16.21 -11.50 26.60
N ARG A 547 -15.35 -10.70 25.97
CA ARG A 547 -15.68 -9.34 25.52
C ARG A 547 -16.20 -9.38 24.10
N PHE A 548 -17.42 -8.88 23.89
CA PHE A 548 -18.01 -8.89 22.54
C PHE A 548 -17.39 -7.83 21.66
N MET A 549 -17.37 -8.10 20.35
CA MET A 549 -16.76 -7.20 19.37
C MET A 549 -17.39 -5.81 19.38
N ARG A 550 -18.71 -5.73 19.55
CA ARG A 550 -19.45 -4.46 19.58
C ARG A 550 -19.06 -3.61 20.81
N GLU A 551 -18.91 -4.23 21.98
CA GLU A 551 -18.49 -3.55 23.22
C GLU A 551 -17.10 -2.93 23.04
N GLN A 552 -16.14 -3.69 22.48
CA GLN A 552 -14.80 -3.19 22.18
C GLN A 552 -14.79 -2.09 21.10
N ALA A 553 -15.72 -2.16 20.14
CA ALA A 553 -15.88 -1.15 19.10
C ALA A 553 -16.36 0.18 19.70
N VAL A 554 -17.32 0.14 20.61
CA VAL A 554 -17.82 1.32 21.34
C VAL A 554 -16.70 1.95 22.17
N ASP A 555 -15.88 1.15 22.86
CA ASP A 555 -14.73 1.67 23.59
C ASP A 555 -13.73 2.40 22.67
N ALA A 556 -13.50 1.88 21.46
CA ALA A 556 -12.65 2.56 20.47
C ALA A 556 -13.22 3.91 20.02
N VAL A 557 -14.54 4.01 19.90
CA VAL A 557 -15.23 5.27 19.61
C VAL A 557 -15.06 6.25 20.78
N ARG A 558 -15.25 5.79 22.02
CA ARG A 558 -15.04 6.60 23.23
C ARG A 558 -13.61 7.11 23.37
N LEU A 559 -12.63 6.35 22.90
CA LEU A 559 -11.22 6.75 22.87
C LEU A 559 -10.86 7.65 21.68
N GLY A 560 -11.82 7.96 20.79
CA GLY A 560 -11.57 8.80 19.62
C GLY A 560 -10.77 8.12 18.51
N GLN A 561 -10.66 6.79 18.57
CA GLN A 561 -9.86 6.01 17.62
C GLN A 561 -10.64 5.70 16.34
N THR A 562 -11.96 5.56 16.42
CA THR A 562 -12.85 5.28 15.28
C THR A 562 -14.19 6.00 15.47
N THR A 563 -15.14 5.82 14.56
CA THR A 563 -16.43 6.53 14.54
C THR A 563 -17.61 5.58 14.68
N LEU A 564 -18.79 6.12 15.02
CA LEU A 564 -20.03 5.34 15.10
C LEU A 564 -20.39 4.71 13.75
N GLU A 565 -20.22 5.46 12.66
CA GLU A 565 -20.46 4.99 11.29
C GLU A 565 -19.56 3.79 10.95
N GLU A 566 -18.29 3.85 11.34
CA GLU A 566 -17.34 2.78 11.05
C GLU A 566 -17.64 1.51 11.85
N ILE A 567 -18.03 1.62 13.13
CA ILE A 567 -18.39 0.43 13.91
C ILE A 567 -19.70 -0.19 13.41
N ASN A 568 -20.67 0.62 12.96
CA ASN A 568 -21.93 0.13 12.37
C ASN A 568 -21.71 -0.60 11.04
N ARG A 569 -20.68 -0.21 10.28
CA ARG A 569 -20.30 -0.89 9.03
C ARG A 569 -19.83 -2.32 9.26
N VAL A 570 -19.12 -2.58 10.36
CA VAL A 570 -18.41 -3.87 10.56
C VAL A 570 -19.02 -4.77 11.62
N THR A 571 -19.85 -4.21 12.52
CA THR A 571 -20.52 -4.96 13.60
C THR A 571 -22.03 -4.79 13.48
N PHE A 572 -22.77 -5.84 13.84
CA PHE A 572 -24.22 -5.75 13.96
C PHE A 572 -24.60 -4.83 15.14
N THR A 573 -25.61 -3.98 14.94
CA THR A 573 -26.08 -3.03 15.96
C THR A 573 -26.99 -3.69 17.01
N GLY A 574 -27.43 -4.93 16.79
CA GLY A 574 -27.99 -5.83 17.80
C GLY A 574 -28.81 -6.97 17.21
#